data_AF-A0A1G2L6V5-F1
#
_entry.id   AF-A0A1G2L6V5-F1
#
_cell.length_a   1.000
_cell.length_b   1.000
_cell.length_c   1.000
_cell.angle_alpha   90.00
_cell.angle_beta   90.00
_cell.angle_gamma   90.00
#
_symmetry.space_group_name_H-M   'P 1'
#
loop_
_entity.id
_entity.type
_entity.pdbx_description
1 polymer ?
#
loop_
_entity_poly.entity_id
_entity_poly.type
_entity_poly.pdbx_seq_one_letter_code
_entity_poly.pdbx_strand_id
1 'polypeptide(L)'
;MISSKLKNIFCISIPFFIAHGLEEYFTDFYNIDSYSLFVFRPFVEMSVNQATFLLFQIMIWLLFGITFLFLSGPKWQLRLMILPGLVYFFELHHVIKAISVGGYYPGLITALGFPIIAFFFWRELWKELHHVQR
;
A
#
# COMPACT_ATOMS: atom_id res chain seq x y z
N MET A 1 -13.47 9.21 -15.21
CA MET A 1 -12.38 8.49 -15.90
C MET A 1 -11.08 8.95 -15.26
N ILE A 2 -10.18 8.03 -14.93
CA ILE A 2 -8.90 8.35 -14.26
C ILE A 2 -8.00 9.11 -15.24
N SER A 3 -7.36 10.20 -14.81
CA SER A 3 -6.46 10.95 -15.69
C SER A 3 -5.19 10.17 -16.05
N SER A 4 -4.61 10.45 -17.22
CA SER A 4 -3.30 9.91 -17.60
C SER A 4 -2.21 10.26 -16.60
N LYS A 5 -2.33 11.42 -15.93
CA LYS A 5 -1.35 11.87 -14.94
C LYS A 5 -1.42 11.03 -13.66
N LEU A 6 -2.60 10.82 -13.10
CA LEU A 6 -2.78 9.95 -11.92
C LEU A 6 -2.37 8.52 -12.25
N LYS A 7 -2.73 8.02 -13.44
CA LYS A 7 -2.29 6.72 -13.95
C LYS A 7 -0.76 6.61 -14.01
N ASN A 8 -0.08 7.60 -14.56
CA ASN A 8 1.38 7.58 -14.67
C ASN A 8 2.06 7.60 -13.29
N ILE A 9 1.56 8.41 -12.35
CA ILE A 9 2.07 8.43 -10.97
C ILE A 9 1.90 7.05 -10.33
N PHE A 10 0.73 6.43 -10.48
CA PHE A 10 0.48 5.08 -9.99
C PHE A 10 1.43 4.05 -10.64
N CYS A 11 1.60 4.07 -11.96
CA CYS A 11 2.52 3.18 -12.66
C CYS A 11 3.97 3.33 -12.20
N ILE A 12 4.43 4.56 -11.94
CA ILE A 12 5.76 4.83 -11.38
C ILE A 12 5.88 4.29 -9.94
N SER A 13 4.80 4.34 -9.16
CA SER A 13 4.83 3.82 -7.78
C SER A 13 5.03 2.30 -7.71
N ILE A 14 4.60 1.54 -8.73
CA ILE A 14 4.68 0.08 -8.72
C ILE A 14 6.11 -0.44 -8.53
N PRO A 15 7.12 -0.03 -9.33
CA PRO A 15 8.49 -0.45 -9.11
C PRO A 15 9.06 0.02 -7.76
N PHE A 16 8.60 1.17 -7.23
CA PHE A 16 8.98 1.62 -5.88
C PHE A 16 8.43 0.67 -4.80
N PHE A 17 7.17 0.24 -4.90
CA PHE A 17 6.59 -0.76 -4.00
C PHE A 17 7.30 -2.10 -4.06
N ILE A 18 7.67 -2.55 -5.26
CA ILE A 18 8.42 -3.80 -5.43
C ILE A 18 9.80 -3.66 -4.77
N ALA A 19 10.52 -2.58 -5.03
CA ALA A 19 11.82 -2.33 -4.41
C ALA A 19 11.72 -2.25 -2.88
N HIS A 20 10.66 -1.62 -2.38
CA HIS A 20 10.40 -1.49 -0.95
C HIS A 20 10.13 -2.83 -0.27
N GLY A 21 9.21 -3.63 -0.81
CA GLY A 21 8.94 -4.97 -0.27
C GLY A 21 10.15 -5.89 -0.32
N LEU A 22 11.03 -5.73 -1.32
CA LEU A 22 12.31 -6.44 -1.37
C LEU A 22 13.27 -5.98 -0.27
N GLU A 23 13.40 -4.67 -0.04
CA GLU A 23 14.20 -4.14 1.07
C GLU A 23 13.69 -4.69 2.41
N GLU A 24 12.39 -4.59 2.68
CA GLU A 24 11.76 -5.12 3.89
C GLU A 24 12.02 -6.62 4.09
N TYR A 25 11.90 -7.39 3.01
CA TYR A 25 12.16 -8.83 3.04
C TYR A 25 13.62 -9.14 3.37
N PHE A 26 14.58 -8.50 2.69
CA PHE A 26 16.01 -8.75 2.90
C PHE A 26 16.54 -8.20 4.24
N THR A 27 15.75 -7.37 4.92
CA THR A 27 16.14 -6.76 6.20
C THR A 27 15.29 -7.29 7.37
N ASP A 28 14.59 -8.40 7.16
CA ASP A 28 13.79 -9.11 8.16
C ASP A 28 12.75 -8.22 8.86
N PHE A 29 12.19 -7.25 8.14
CA PHE A 29 11.19 -6.31 8.68
C PHE A 29 10.02 -7.02 9.39
N TYR A 30 9.58 -8.14 8.81
CA TYR A 30 8.48 -8.96 9.33
C TYR A 30 8.73 -9.54 10.74
N ASN A 31 9.98 -9.58 11.23
CA ASN A 31 10.32 -10.03 12.57
C ASN A 31 10.46 -8.89 13.60
N ILE A 32 10.61 -7.65 13.14
CA ILE A 32 10.94 -6.51 14.00
C ILE A 32 9.81 -5.48 14.12
N ASP A 33 8.92 -5.40 13.13
CA ASP A 33 7.89 -4.37 13.11
C ASP A 33 6.65 -4.76 13.90
N SER A 34 6.20 -3.83 14.74
CA SER A 34 5.04 -4.00 15.59
C SER A 34 3.74 -4.12 14.79
N TYR A 35 3.61 -3.48 13.62
CA TYR A 35 2.41 -3.61 12.80
C TYR A 35 2.39 -4.97 12.12
N SER A 36 3.51 -5.43 11.55
CA SER A 36 3.62 -6.80 11.02
C SER A 36 3.27 -7.84 12.09
N LEU A 37 3.88 -7.75 13.27
CA LEU A 37 3.60 -8.69 14.36
C LEU A 37 2.13 -8.63 14.81
N PHE A 38 1.52 -7.44 14.85
CA PHE A 38 0.11 -7.29 15.20
C PHE A 38 -0.82 -7.91 14.14
N VAL A 39 -0.61 -7.59 12.86
CA VAL A 39 -1.43 -8.07 11.74
C VAL A 39 -1.32 -9.58 11.58
N PHE A 40 -0.13 -10.14 11.74
CA PHE A 40 0.11 -11.58 11.55
C PHE A 40 -0.10 -12.41 12.82
N ARG A 41 -0.33 -11.80 13.99
CA ARG A 41 -0.59 -12.50 15.25
C ARG A 41 -1.64 -13.62 15.15
N PRO A 42 -2.80 -13.43 14.47
CA PRO A 42 -3.81 -14.48 14.37
C PRO A 42 -3.33 -15.75 13.64
N PHE A 43 -2.24 -15.66 12.86
CA PHE A 43 -1.71 -16.76 12.06
C PHE A 43 -0.56 -17.51 12.76
N VAL A 44 -0.03 -17.01 13.88
CA VAL A 44 1.17 -17.56 14.54
C VAL A 44 0.98 -19.01 15.01
N GLU A 45 -0.23 -19.37 15.43
CA GLU A 45 -0.54 -20.73 15.90
C GLU A 45 -0.98 -21.67 14.77
N MET A 46 -1.14 -21.16 13.54
CA MET A 46 -1.57 -21.97 12.40
C MET A 46 -0.38 -22.68 11.76
N SER A 47 -0.61 -23.88 11.22
CA SER A 47 0.37 -24.48 10.30
C SER A 47 0.54 -23.60 9.07
N VAL A 48 1.72 -23.66 8.42
CA VAL A 48 2.00 -22.91 7.18
C VAL A 48 0.92 -23.12 6.13
N ASN A 49 0.43 -24.36 5.98
CA ASN A 49 -0.63 -24.70 5.03
C ASN A 49 -1.96 -24.01 5.36
N GLN A 50 -2.36 -24.00 6.64
CA GLN A 50 -3.58 -23.33 7.08
C GLN A 50 -3.49 -21.81 6.91
N ALA A 51 -2.39 -21.20 7.33
CA ALA A 51 -2.15 -19.77 7.21
C ALA A 51 -2.16 -19.34 5.73
N THR A 52 -1.46 -20.09 4.88
CA THR A 52 -1.38 -19.81 3.42
C THR A 52 -2.76 -19.95 2.77
N PHE A 53 -3.51 -21.01 3.10
CA PHE A 53 -4.86 -21.20 2.58
C PHE A 53 -5.80 -20.06 2.99
N LEU A 54 -5.80 -19.67 4.26
CA LEU A 54 -6.64 -18.57 4.75
C LEU A 54 -6.25 -17.23 4.14
N LEU A 55 -4.96 -16.91 4.06
CA LEU A 55 -4.46 -15.69 3.43
C LEU A 55 -4.89 -15.62 1.95
N PHE A 56 -4.75 -16.73 1.23
CA PHE A 56 -5.22 -16.83 -0.16
C PHE A 56 -6.72 -16.56 -0.28
N GLN A 57 -7.56 -17.09 0.62
CA GLN A 57 -8.99 -16.81 0.61
C GLN A 57 -9.31 -15.34 0.86
N ILE A 58 -8.65 -14.72 1.86
CA ILE A 58 -8.81 -13.29 2.15
C ILE A 58 -8.45 -12.45 0.91
N MET A 59 -7.32 -12.76 0.26
CA MET A 59 -6.88 -12.08 -0.96
C MET A 59 -7.91 -12.22 -2.10
N ILE A 60 -8.49 -13.41 -2.29
CA ILE A 60 -9.56 -13.63 -3.28
C ILE A 60 -10.81 -12.81 -2.95
N TRP A 61 -11.25 -12.78 -1.69
CA TRP A 61 -12.45 -12.04 -1.31
C TRP A 61 -12.27 -10.54 -1.52
N LEU A 62 -11.09 -10.00 -1.17
CA LEU A 62 -10.73 -8.60 -1.45
C LEU A 62 -10.71 -8.33 -2.95
N LEU A 63 -10.14 -9.24 -3.75
CA LEU A 63 -10.13 -9.13 -5.21
C LEU A 63 -11.54 -9.08 -5.80
N PHE A 64 -12.47 -9.90 -5.30
CA PHE A 64 -13.88 -9.83 -5.73
C PHE A 64 -14.53 -8.50 -5.36
N GLY A 65 -14.27 -7.97 -4.16
CA GLY A 65 -14.73 -6.64 -3.78
C GLY A 65 -14.22 -5.53 -4.71
N ILE A 66 -12.91 -5.55 -5.01
CA ILE A 66 -12.28 -4.59 -5.93
C ILE A 66 -12.87 -4.74 -7.34
N THR A 67 -13.04 -5.97 -7.82
CA THR A 67 -13.60 -6.23 -9.16
C THR A 67 -15.03 -5.74 -9.27
N PHE A 68 -15.86 -6.00 -8.25
CA PHE A 68 -17.23 -5.50 -8.19
C PHE A 68 -17.28 -3.96 -8.23
N LEU A 69 -16.46 -3.28 -7.43
CA LEU A 69 -16.38 -1.82 -7.44
C LEU A 69 -15.87 -1.29 -8.78
N PHE A 70 -14.91 -1.96 -9.39
CA PHE A 70 -14.39 -1.60 -10.72
C PHE A 70 -15.47 -1.68 -11.80
N LEU A 71 -16.30 -2.73 -11.76
CA LEU A 71 -17.45 -2.93 -12.66
C LEU A 71 -18.63 -2.00 -12.36
N SER A 72 -18.72 -1.45 -11.15
CA SER A 72 -19.78 -0.52 -10.74
C SER A 72 -19.67 0.88 -11.37
N GLY A 73 -18.64 1.11 -12.18
CA GLY A 73 -18.53 2.27 -13.06
C GLY A 73 -17.44 3.28 -12.69
N PRO A 74 -17.27 4.34 -13.51
CA PRO A 74 -16.08 5.20 -13.45
C PRO A 74 -15.86 5.94 -12.12
N LYS A 75 -16.94 6.25 -11.40
CA LYS A 75 -16.87 6.89 -10.07
C LYS A 75 -16.21 5.98 -9.04
N TRP A 76 -16.51 4.69 -9.09
CA TRP A 76 -15.93 3.70 -8.18
C TRP A 76 -14.50 3.34 -8.56
N GLN A 77 -14.19 3.28 -9.86
CA GLN A 77 -12.82 3.16 -10.35
C GLN A 77 -11.90 4.26 -9.78
N LEU A 78 -12.37 5.51 -9.77
CA LEU A 78 -11.62 6.61 -9.16
C LEU A 78 -11.50 6.47 -7.64
N ARG A 79 -12.58 6.08 -6.95
CA ARG A 79 -12.56 5.87 -5.48
C ARG A 79 -11.64 4.73 -5.06
N LEU A 80 -11.49 3.69 -5.88
CA LEU A 80 -10.54 2.60 -5.62
C LEU A 80 -9.09 3.10 -5.54
N MET A 81 -8.75 4.21 -6.19
CA MET A 81 -7.42 4.83 -6.09
C MET A 81 -7.11 5.39 -4.68
N ILE A 82 -8.10 5.49 -3.79
CA ILE A 82 -7.85 5.81 -2.38
C ILE A 82 -7.04 4.71 -1.70
N LEU A 83 -7.26 3.43 -2.08
CA LEU A 83 -6.56 2.29 -1.47
C LEU A 83 -5.04 2.39 -1.59
N PRO A 84 -4.43 2.53 -2.79
CA PRO A 84 -2.99 2.74 -2.89
C PRO A 84 -2.56 4.04 -2.22
N GLY A 85 -3.37 5.11 -2.26
CA GLY A 85 -3.06 6.36 -1.55
C GLY A 85 -2.90 6.18 -0.04
N LEU A 86 -3.72 5.33 0.59
CA LEU A 86 -3.59 4.99 2.02
C LEU A 86 -2.33 4.19 2.29
N VAL A 87 -1.97 3.25 1.42
CA VAL A 87 -0.71 2.51 1.51
C VAL A 87 0.47 3.48 1.46
N TYR A 88 0.46 4.45 0.55
CA TYR A 88 1.56 5.43 0.44
C TYR A 88 1.75 6.24 1.72
N PHE A 89 0.66 6.55 2.41
CA PHE A 89 0.70 7.24 3.69
C PHE A 89 1.21 6.32 4.80
N PHE A 90 0.81 5.05 4.79
CA PHE A 90 1.30 4.04 5.72
C PHE A 90 2.82 3.88 5.60
N GLU A 91 3.39 3.85 4.38
CA GLU A 91 4.84 3.72 4.19
C GLU A 91 5.68 4.86 4.79
N LEU A 92 5.07 6.00 5.12
CA LEU A 92 5.75 7.08 5.85
C LEU A 92 6.19 6.64 7.25
N HIS A 93 5.62 5.56 7.81
CA HIS A 93 5.98 5.08 9.14
C HIS A 93 7.45 4.65 9.23
N HIS A 94 8.06 4.12 8.16
CA HIS A 94 9.49 3.77 8.16
C HIS A 94 10.38 4.99 8.42
N VAL A 95 10.02 6.15 7.84
CA VAL A 95 10.73 7.42 8.06
C VAL A 95 10.60 7.86 9.52
N ILE A 96 9.40 7.78 10.08
CA ILE A 96 9.13 8.13 11.48
C ILE A 96 9.90 7.21 12.43
N LYS A 97 9.92 5.91 12.15
CA LYS A 97 10.65 4.91 12.95
C LYS A 97 12.15 5.13 12.88
N ALA A 98 12.70 5.40 11.70
CA ALA A 98 14.12 5.72 11.52
C ALA A 98 14.55 6.93 12.36
N ILE A 99 13.76 8.01 12.35
CA ILE A 99 13.99 9.19 13.19
C ILE A 99 13.95 8.81 14.68
N SER A 100 12.97 8.00 15.09
CA SER A 100 12.79 7.59 16.49
C SER A 100 13.93 6.72 17.02
N VAL A 101 14.49 5.83 16.19
CA VAL A 101 15.63 4.97 16.57
C VAL A 101 16.99 5.64 16.35
N GLY A 102 17.02 6.82 15.74
CA GLY A 102 18.26 7.57 15.46
C GLY A 102 19.16 6.90 14.43
N GLY A 103 18.61 6.10 13.53
CA GLY A 103 19.40 5.27 12.62
C GLY A 103 18.57 4.60 11.52
N TYR A 104 19.18 3.61 10.88
CA TYR A 104 18.51 2.82 9.84
C TYR A 104 17.36 2.00 10.43
N TYR A 105 16.23 2.00 9.73
CA TYR A 105 15.08 1.14 9.99
C TYR A 105 14.77 0.36 8.71
N PRO A 106 14.56 -0.97 8.77
CA PRO A 106 14.18 -1.78 7.61
C PRO A 106 13.08 -1.14 6.75
N GLY A 107 13.32 -1.07 5.44
CA GLY A 107 12.45 -0.39 4.47
C GLY A 107 12.70 1.12 4.29
N LEU A 108 13.59 1.73 5.07
CA LEU A 108 13.81 3.18 5.04
C LEU A 108 14.30 3.70 3.68
N ILE A 109 15.29 3.04 3.06
CA ILE A 109 16.01 3.60 1.89
C ILE A 109 15.02 3.85 0.76
N THR A 110 14.20 2.85 0.45
CA THR A 110 13.15 2.95 -0.56
C THR A 110 11.98 3.79 -0.10
N ALA A 111 11.65 3.80 1.21
CA ALA A 111 10.54 4.57 1.75
C ALA A 111 10.71 6.09 1.61
N LEU A 112 11.94 6.60 1.49
CA LEU A 112 12.22 8.03 1.26
C LEU A 112 11.58 8.57 -0.03
N GLY A 113 11.27 7.71 -1.01
CA GLY A 113 10.57 8.11 -2.23
C GLY A 113 9.06 8.31 -2.04
N PHE A 114 8.43 7.63 -1.07
CA PHE A 114 6.99 7.67 -0.89
C PHE A 114 6.42 9.03 -0.50
N PRO A 115 7.05 9.88 0.32
CA PRO A 115 6.52 11.23 0.58
C PRO A 115 6.25 12.03 -0.70
N ILE A 116 7.15 11.94 -1.67
CA ILE A 116 7.05 12.65 -2.95
C ILE A 116 5.93 12.04 -3.80
N ILE A 117 5.91 10.71 -3.92
CA ILE A 117 4.87 9.98 -4.67
C ILE A 117 3.49 10.24 -4.06
N ALA A 118 3.37 10.10 -2.73
CA ALA A 118 2.16 10.33 -1.96
C ALA A 118 1.62 11.74 -2.19
N PHE A 119 2.48 12.76 -2.06
CA PHE A 119 2.07 14.15 -2.28
C PHE A 119 1.48 14.36 -3.68
N PHE A 120 2.19 13.92 -4.73
CA PHE A 120 1.74 14.10 -6.10
C PHE A 120 0.49 13.29 -6.42
N PHE A 121 0.41 12.05 -5.92
CA PHE A 121 -0.73 11.17 -6.08
C PHE A 121 -1.98 11.74 -5.43
N TRP A 122 -1.92 12.08 -4.14
CA TRP A 122 -3.07 12.62 -3.40
C TRP A 122 -3.53 13.96 -3.96
N ARG A 123 -2.60 14.83 -4.37
CA ARG A 123 -2.95 16.10 -5.03
C ARG A 123 -3.73 15.87 -6.32
N GLU A 124 -3.35 14.89 -7.12
CA GLU A 124 -4.04 14.61 -8.39
C GLU A 124 -5.38 13.89 -8.15
N LEU A 125 -5.40 12.90 -7.26
CA LEU A 125 -6.61 12.19 -6.86
C LEU A 125 -7.67 13.13 -6.27
N TRP A 126 -7.27 14.07 -5.40
CA TRP A 126 -8.18 15.04 -4.79
C TRP A 126 -8.84 15.93 -5.83
N LYS A 127 -8.07 16.43 -6.81
CA LYS A 127 -8.60 17.22 -7.93
C LYS A 127 -9.65 16.43 -8.70
N GLU A 128 -9.33 15.19 -9.09
CA GLU A 128 -10.26 14.34 -9.84
C GLU A 128 -11.54 14.05 -9.06
N LEU A 129 -11.44 13.78 -7.75
CA LEU A 129 -12.61 13.52 -6.91
C LEU A 129 -13.57 14.72 -6.84
N HIS A 130 -13.03 15.95 -6.81
CA HIS A 130 -13.84 17.18 -6.79
C HIS A 130 -14.48 17.50 -8.14
N HIS A 131 -13.84 17.11 -9.24
CA HIS A 131 -14.40 17.29 -10.59
C HIS A 131 -15.54 16.31 -10.89
N VAL A 132 -15.55 15.10 -10.31
CA VAL A 132 -16.59 14.08 -10.52
C VAL A 132 -17.85 14.34 -9.68
N GLN A 133 -17.79 15.23 -8.69
CA GLN A 133 -18.92 15.59 -7.82
C GLN A 133 -19.72 16.82 -8.30
N ARG A 134 -19.25 17.51 -9.34
CA ARG A 134 -19.97 18.60 -10.03
C ARG A 134 -20.61 18.07 -11.30
#